data_AF-A0A8H4LD42-F1
#
_entry.id   AF-A0A8H4LD42-F1
#
_cell.length_a   1.000
_cell.length_b   1.000
_cell.length_c   1.000
_cell.angle_alpha   90.00
_cell.angle_beta   90.00
_cell.angle_gamma   90.00
#
_symmetry.space_group_name_H-M   'P 1'
#
loop_
_entity.id
_entity.type
_entity.pdbx_description
1 polymer ?
#
loop_
_entity_poly.entity_id
_entity_poly.type
_entity_poly.pdbx_seq_one_letter_code
_entity_poly.pdbx_strand_id
1 'polypeptide(L)'
;MANPLDTDAGSELFSSYEAEFKLIQADLTQKLDQIPELAGEPRKAAISQAERALEELDEQLASMRLEKQNIPTSSRTKVNQRFRNYESDTDAARRKLTTLSSDRSALFGSRYTDDPAGSSDIHMEQRQQLLSGTDRLDRSTQRLKASQALANETEGIGADTLANLGRQREVIEHTRERMLESEGYVDRSVKTLRGMARRMATNRVITIAIITVLVILIIAVIVSKFR
;
A
#
# COMPACT_ATOMS: atom_id res chain seq x y z
N MET A 1 -13.07 21.02 -12.74
CA MET A 1 -13.58 19.76 -13.31
C MET A 1 -12.51 18.71 -13.07
N ALA A 2 -12.79 17.71 -12.23
CA ALA A 2 -11.84 16.64 -11.94
C ALA A 2 -11.73 15.73 -13.17
N ASN A 3 -10.50 15.36 -13.54
CA ASN A 3 -10.19 14.52 -14.69
C ASN A 3 -10.74 13.10 -14.45
N PRO A 4 -11.64 12.56 -15.31
CA PRO A 4 -12.25 11.23 -15.10
C PRO A 4 -11.26 10.06 -15.22
N LEU A 5 -10.01 10.31 -15.61
CA LEU A 5 -8.93 9.32 -15.69
C LEU A 5 -8.13 9.15 -14.39
N ASP A 6 -8.23 10.07 -13.43
CA ASP A 6 -7.46 10.01 -12.16
C ASP A 6 -8.21 9.30 -11.02
N THR A 7 -9.47 8.91 -11.23
CA THR A 7 -10.34 8.43 -10.14
C THR A 7 -10.52 6.91 -10.05
N ASP A 8 -9.99 6.12 -11.01
CA ASP A 8 -10.36 4.70 -11.09
C ASP A 8 -9.21 3.71 -10.86
N ALA A 9 -7.95 4.04 -11.19
CA ALA A 9 -6.85 3.07 -11.09
C ALA A 9 -6.67 2.50 -9.67
N GLY A 10 -6.72 3.35 -8.63
CA GLY A 10 -6.63 2.87 -7.24
C GLY A 10 -7.91 2.23 -6.70
N SER A 11 -9.06 2.46 -7.36
CA SER A 11 -10.34 1.81 -7.05
C SER A 11 -10.41 0.41 -7.66
N GLU A 12 -9.91 0.24 -8.89
CA GLU A 12 -9.83 -1.03 -9.59
C GLU A 12 -8.85 -1.99 -8.90
N LEU A 13 -7.65 -1.53 -8.54
CA LEU A 13 -6.68 -2.33 -7.78
C LEU A 13 -7.25 -2.77 -6.44
N PHE A 14 -7.87 -1.86 -5.68
CA PHE A 14 -8.54 -2.21 -4.44
C PHE A 14 -9.64 -3.25 -4.65
N SER A 15 -10.43 -3.13 -5.73
CA SER A 15 -11.49 -4.10 -6.05
C SER A 15 -10.93 -5.47 -6.42
N SER A 16 -9.78 -5.53 -7.09
CA SER A 16 -9.11 -6.80 -7.40
C SER A 16 -8.64 -7.49 -6.13
N TYR A 17 -8.02 -6.74 -5.21
CA TYR A 17 -7.58 -7.27 -3.93
C TYR A 17 -8.77 -7.72 -3.06
N GLU A 18 -9.87 -6.96 -3.09
CA GLU A 18 -11.12 -7.31 -2.39
C GLU A 18 -11.71 -8.62 -2.92
N ALA A 19 -11.63 -8.90 -4.22
CA ALA A 19 -12.14 -10.14 -4.81
C ALA A 19 -11.32 -11.35 -4.36
N GLU A 20 -9.99 -11.24 -4.40
CA GLU A 20 -9.08 -12.29 -3.96
C GLU A 20 -9.18 -12.52 -2.45
N PHE A 21 -9.30 -11.47 -1.63
CA PHE A 21 -9.56 -11.58 -0.19
C PHE A 21 -10.81 -12.43 0.08
N LYS A 22 -11.91 -12.19 -0.64
CA LYS A 22 -13.15 -12.95 -0.47
C LYS A 22 -13.01 -14.42 -0.84
N LEU A 23 -12.20 -14.75 -1.85
CA LEU A 23 -11.94 -16.13 -2.25
C LEU A 23 -11.18 -16.88 -1.14
N ILE A 24 -10.10 -16.28 -0.64
CA ILE A 24 -9.30 -16.86 0.44
C ILE A 24 -10.14 -16.96 1.73
N GLN A 25 -10.97 -15.96 2.02
CA GLN A 25 -11.85 -15.96 3.20
C GLN A 25 -12.89 -17.09 3.13
N ALA A 26 -13.47 -17.35 1.96
CA ALA A 26 -14.41 -18.43 1.76
C ALA A 26 -13.74 -19.80 1.97
N ASP A 27 -12.54 -19.99 1.40
CA ASP A 27 -11.74 -21.21 1.57
C ASP A 27 -11.31 -21.44 3.03
N LEU A 28 -10.84 -20.39 3.72
CA LEU A 28 -10.53 -20.46 5.15
C LEU A 28 -11.76 -20.84 5.98
N THR A 29 -12.92 -20.21 5.70
CA THR A 29 -14.17 -20.51 6.42
C THR A 29 -14.56 -21.97 6.25
N GLN A 30 -14.49 -22.49 5.02
CA GLN A 30 -14.76 -23.90 4.73
C GLN A 30 -13.81 -24.83 5.49
N LYS A 31 -12.50 -24.54 5.51
CA LYS A 31 -11.52 -25.33 6.27
C LYS A 31 -11.80 -25.29 7.78
N LEU A 32 -12.14 -24.12 8.33
CA LEU A 32 -12.47 -23.96 9.75
C LEU A 32 -13.71 -24.77 10.16
N ASP A 33 -14.67 -24.95 9.25
CA ASP A 33 -15.87 -25.75 9.49
C ASP A 33 -15.61 -27.26 9.35
N GLN A 34 -14.62 -27.67 8.55
CA GLN A 34 -14.22 -29.08 8.39
C GLN A 34 -13.31 -29.60 9.52
N ILE A 35 -12.47 -28.74 10.12
CA ILE A 35 -11.50 -29.14 11.17
C ILE A 35 -12.13 -29.91 12.34
N PRO A 36 -13.33 -29.56 12.86
CA PRO A 36 -14.01 -30.31 13.90
C PRO A 36 -14.36 -31.77 13.53
N GLU A 37 -14.61 -32.05 12.25
CA GLU A 37 -15.01 -33.38 11.75
C GLU A 37 -13.80 -34.30 11.51
N LEU A 38 -12.59 -33.73 11.43
CA LEU A 38 -11.35 -34.45 11.16
C LEU A 38 -10.65 -34.86 12.46
N ALA A 39 -9.95 -36.00 12.43
CA ALA A 39 -9.14 -36.49 13.56
C ALA A 39 -7.72 -36.88 13.12
N GLY A 40 -6.76 -36.82 14.05
CA GLY A 40 -5.39 -37.30 13.81
C GLY A 40 -4.57 -36.45 12.81
N GLU A 41 -3.94 -37.13 11.85
CA GLU A 41 -3.09 -36.51 10.81
C GLU A 41 -3.84 -35.59 9.84
N PRO A 42 -5.01 -35.96 9.25
CA PRO A 42 -5.74 -35.06 8.35
C PRO A 42 -6.21 -33.78 9.06
N ARG A 43 -6.54 -33.84 10.36
CA ARG A 43 -6.85 -32.65 11.15
C ARG A 43 -5.65 -31.72 11.29
N LYS A 44 -4.45 -32.28 11.52
CA LYS A 44 -3.21 -31.51 11.62
C LYS A 44 -2.89 -30.81 10.29
N ALA A 45 -3.07 -31.53 9.17
CA ALA A 45 -2.90 -30.96 7.84
C ALA A 45 -3.90 -29.83 7.57
N ALA A 46 -5.19 -30.03 7.91
CA ALA A 46 -6.23 -29.01 7.75
C ALA A 46 -5.96 -27.74 8.59
N ILE A 47 -5.50 -27.88 9.83
CA ILE A 47 -5.09 -26.74 10.67
C ILE A 47 -3.93 -26.00 10.03
N SER A 48 -2.88 -26.70 9.58
CA SER A 48 -1.74 -26.03 8.93
C SER A 48 -2.12 -25.34 7.62
N GLN A 49 -3.06 -25.91 6.85
CA GLN A 49 -3.60 -25.26 5.65
C GLN A 49 -4.45 -24.03 5.98
N ALA A 50 -5.21 -24.06 7.08
CA ALA A 50 -5.97 -22.92 7.56
C ALA A 50 -5.04 -21.81 8.09
N GLU A 51 -3.92 -22.15 8.74
CA GLU A 51 -2.89 -21.19 9.15
C GLU A 51 -2.29 -20.47 7.95
N ARG A 52 -1.96 -21.19 6.87
CA ARG A 52 -1.45 -20.58 5.62
C ARG A 52 -2.46 -19.67 4.94
N ALA A 53 -3.73 -20.11 4.82
CA ALA A 53 -4.79 -19.28 4.25
C ALA A 53 -5.03 -18.01 5.09
N LEU A 54 -4.77 -18.07 6.39
CA LEU A 54 -4.88 -16.91 7.28
C LEU A 54 -3.70 -15.93 7.08
N GLU A 55 -2.48 -16.44 6.87
CA GLU A 55 -1.34 -15.60 6.46
C GLU A 55 -1.61 -14.91 5.12
N GLU A 56 -2.17 -15.62 4.13
CA GLU A 56 -2.57 -15.06 2.84
C GLU A 56 -3.64 -13.94 2.99
N LEU A 57 -4.60 -14.09 3.91
CA LEU A 57 -5.56 -13.02 4.22
C LEU A 57 -4.88 -11.78 4.83
N ASP A 58 -3.91 -11.97 5.73
CA ASP A 58 -3.17 -10.87 6.35
C ASP A 58 -2.36 -10.10 5.29
N GLU A 59 -1.71 -10.81 4.36
CA GLU A 59 -0.99 -10.20 3.22
C GLU A 59 -1.94 -9.36 2.37
N GLN A 60 -3.15 -9.88 2.09
CA GLN A 60 -4.11 -9.15 1.29
C GLN A 60 -4.71 -7.94 2.01
N LEU A 61 -4.91 -8.01 3.32
CA LEU A 61 -5.25 -6.84 4.14
C LEU A 61 -4.14 -5.79 4.11
N ALA A 62 -2.88 -6.18 4.15
CA ALA A 62 -1.76 -5.26 4.03
C ALA A 62 -1.76 -4.56 2.66
N SER A 63 -1.95 -5.30 1.57
CA SER A 63 -2.06 -4.76 0.20
C SER A 63 -3.24 -3.78 0.07
N MET A 64 -4.43 -4.15 0.56
CA MET A 64 -5.60 -3.26 0.59
C MET A 64 -5.37 -2.00 1.44
N ARG A 65 -4.58 -2.10 2.52
CA ARG A 65 -4.24 -0.96 3.40
C ARG A 65 -3.31 0.04 2.73
N LEU A 66 -2.41 -0.41 1.86
CA LEU A 66 -1.58 0.46 1.04
C LEU A 66 -2.43 1.14 -0.03
N GLU A 67 -3.23 0.37 -0.76
CA GLU A 67 -4.00 0.91 -1.89
C GLU A 67 -5.07 1.92 -1.47
N LYS A 68 -5.73 1.71 -0.33
CA LYS A 68 -6.74 2.68 0.16
C LYS A 68 -6.20 4.08 0.45
N GLN A 69 -4.89 4.25 0.59
CA GLN A 69 -4.26 5.56 0.77
C GLN A 69 -4.27 6.36 -0.54
N ASN A 70 -4.20 5.68 -1.68
CA ASN A 70 -4.23 6.25 -3.02
C ASN A 70 -5.66 6.64 -3.46
N ILE A 71 -6.69 6.12 -2.79
CA ILE A 71 -8.10 6.39 -3.12
C ILE A 71 -8.49 7.83 -2.75
N PRO A 72 -9.18 8.59 -3.63
CA PRO A 72 -9.66 9.94 -3.34
C PRO A 72 -10.52 10.05 -2.08
N THR A 73 -10.43 11.16 -1.35
CA THR A 73 -11.13 11.39 -0.08
C THR A 73 -12.66 11.24 -0.19
N SER A 74 -13.25 11.53 -1.35
CA SER A 74 -14.69 11.44 -1.63
C SER A 74 -15.25 10.01 -1.60
N SER A 75 -14.44 9.00 -1.97
CA SER A 75 -14.84 7.58 -1.99
C SER A 75 -14.27 6.78 -0.80
N ARG A 76 -13.28 7.33 -0.08
CA ARG A 76 -12.54 6.67 0.99
C ARG A 76 -13.39 6.22 2.19
N THR A 77 -14.48 6.91 2.51
CA THR A 77 -15.33 6.57 3.69
C THR A 77 -15.93 5.17 3.57
N LYS A 78 -16.51 4.83 2.41
CA LYS A 78 -17.11 3.51 2.17
C LYS A 78 -16.05 2.41 2.15
N VAL A 79 -14.90 2.70 1.55
CA VAL A 79 -13.76 1.77 1.50
C VAL A 79 -13.23 1.46 2.90
N ASN A 80 -13.03 2.48 3.73
CA ASN A 80 -12.58 2.32 5.11
C ASN A 80 -13.55 1.49 5.96
N GLN A 81 -14.87 1.66 5.75
CA GLN A 81 -15.85 0.85 6.47
C GLN A 81 -15.74 -0.63 6.09
N ARG A 82 -15.68 -0.95 4.79
CA ARG A 82 -15.51 -2.34 4.33
C ARG A 82 -14.20 -2.94 4.83
N PHE A 83 -13.11 -2.19 4.75
CA PHE A 83 -11.80 -2.62 5.24
C PHE A 83 -11.82 -3.00 6.73
N ARG A 84 -12.47 -2.19 7.58
CA ARG A 84 -12.62 -2.51 9.01
C ARG A 84 -13.42 -3.79 9.25
N ASN A 85 -14.42 -4.05 8.41
CA ASN A 85 -15.17 -5.30 8.48
C ASN A 85 -14.26 -6.49 8.14
N TYR A 86 -13.42 -6.37 7.11
CA TYR A 86 -12.45 -7.41 6.75
C TYR A 86 -11.39 -7.67 7.84
N GLU A 87 -10.89 -6.61 8.50
CA GLU A 87 -10.02 -6.75 9.68
C GLU A 87 -10.75 -7.54 10.79
N SER A 88 -12.00 -7.17 11.11
CA SER A 88 -12.80 -7.85 12.12
C SER A 88 -13.10 -9.31 11.79
N ASP A 89 -13.40 -9.63 10.53
CA ASP A 89 -13.69 -10.98 10.08
C ASP A 89 -12.43 -11.87 10.15
N THR A 90 -11.27 -11.31 9.78
CA THR A 90 -9.98 -12.01 9.85
C THR A 90 -9.59 -12.29 11.30
N ASP A 91 -9.81 -11.33 12.20
CA ASP A 91 -9.61 -11.53 13.64
C ASP A 91 -10.54 -12.60 14.22
N ALA A 92 -11.80 -12.65 13.77
CA ALA A 92 -12.74 -13.69 14.18
C ALA A 92 -12.28 -15.08 13.71
N ALA A 93 -11.83 -15.20 12.45
CA ALA A 93 -11.28 -16.43 11.90
C ALA A 93 -10.01 -16.88 12.65
N ARG A 94 -9.11 -15.94 12.98
CA ARG A 94 -7.89 -16.19 13.78
C ARG A 94 -8.21 -16.76 15.15
N ARG A 95 -9.20 -16.18 15.85
CA ARG A 95 -9.63 -16.67 17.16
C ARG A 95 -10.19 -18.08 17.07
N LYS A 96 -11.06 -18.35 16.08
CA LYS A 96 -11.62 -19.70 15.84
C LYS A 96 -10.55 -20.74 15.52
N LEU A 97 -9.55 -20.39 14.71
CA LEU A 97 -8.41 -21.27 14.41
C LEU A 97 -7.58 -21.57 15.68
N THR A 98 -7.32 -20.53 16.48
CA THR A 98 -6.56 -20.67 17.73
C THR A 98 -7.26 -21.63 18.69
N THR A 99 -8.58 -21.50 18.88
CA THR A 99 -9.35 -22.41 19.75
C THR A 99 -9.31 -23.85 19.24
N LEU A 100 -9.50 -24.05 17.92
CA LEU A 100 -9.46 -25.38 17.32
C LEU A 100 -8.06 -26.03 17.41
N SER A 101 -7.00 -25.24 17.40
CA SER A 101 -5.62 -25.71 17.56
C SER A 101 -5.29 -26.05 19.02
N SER A 102 -5.70 -25.19 19.98
CA SER A 102 -5.39 -25.35 21.40
C SER A 102 -6.04 -26.57 22.05
N ASP A 103 -7.24 -26.98 21.62
CA ASP A 103 -7.96 -28.12 22.20
C ASP A 103 -7.15 -29.44 22.17
N ARG A 104 -6.20 -29.58 21.23
CA ARG A 104 -5.29 -30.74 21.16
C ARG A 104 -4.20 -30.72 22.23
N SER A 105 -3.64 -29.54 22.54
CA SER A 105 -2.54 -29.41 23.49
C SER A 105 -2.95 -29.81 24.90
N ALA A 106 -4.19 -29.49 25.28
CA ALA A 106 -4.78 -29.89 26.55
C ALA A 106 -5.14 -31.39 26.58
N LEU A 107 -5.60 -31.98 25.47
CA LEU A 107 -6.05 -33.38 25.43
C LEU A 107 -4.89 -34.41 25.41
N PHE A 108 -3.73 -34.04 24.84
CA PHE A 108 -2.56 -34.92 24.75
C PHE A 108 -1.43 -34.59 25.74
N GLY A 109 -1.39 -33.37 26.28
CA GLY A 109 -0.34 -32.92 27.20
C GLY A 109 -0.38 -33.54 28.61
N SER A 110 -1.45 -34.27 28.97
CA SER A 110 -1.67 -34.80 30.33
C SER A 110 -1.54 -36.32 30.49
N ARG A 111 -1.14 -37.08 29.44
CA ARG A 111 -1.01 -38.55 29.51
C ARG A 111 0.43 -39.09 29.60
N TYR A 112 1.43 -38.24 29.86
CA TYR A 112 2.84 -38.68 29.89
C TYR A 112 3.55 -38.45 31.22
N THR A 113 2.86 -38.71 32.33
CA THR A 113 3.50 -38.81 33.65
C THR A 113 2.90 -40.00 34.37
N ASP A 114 3.44 -41.19 34.11
CA ASP A 114 3.24 -42.34 35.00
C ASP A 114 4.56 -43.07 35.21
N ASP A 115 4.69 -43.49 36.46
CA ASP A 115 5.59 -44.47 37.07
C ASP A 115 7.00 -44.06 37.60
N PRO A 116 7.23 -44.13 38.93
CA PRO A 116 8.54 -43.97 39.56
C PRO A 116 9.19 -45.34 39.87
N ALA A 117 10.24 -45.72 39.14
CA ALA A 117 11.04 -46.90 39.50
C ALA A 117 12.53 -46.75 39.16
N GLY A 118 13.39 -46.80 40.19
CA GLY A 118 14.79 -47.26 40.07
C GLY A 118 15.90 -46.20 40.19
N SER A 119 16.69 -46.28 41.25
CA SER A 119 17.86 -45.43 41.52
C SER A 119 19.03 -45.54 40.53
N SER A 120 18.98 -46.50 39.59
CA SER A 120 19.90 -46.59 38.45
C SER A 120 19.51 -45.69 37.28
N ASP A 121 18.25 -45.26 37.20
CA ASP A 121 17.72 -44.44 36.11
C ASP A 121 18.11 -42.96 36.29
N ILE A 122 18.24 -42.52 37.55
CA ILE A 122 18.59 -41.14 37.92
C ILE A 122 19.90 -40.67 37.25
N HIS A 123 20.92 -41.52 37.14
CA HIS A 123 22.18 -41.16 36.48
C HIS A 123 22.07 -41.09 34.96
N MET A 124 21.22 -41.92 34.35
CA MET A 124 20.99 -41.93 32.91
C MET A 124 20.11 -40.75 32.49
N GLU A 125 19.09 -40.47 33.30
CA GLU A 125 18.20 -39.31 33.19
C GLU A 125 18.97 -37.99 33.36
N GLN A 126 19.90 -37.90 34.32
CA GLN A 126 20.75 -36.71 34.51
C GLN A 126 21.69 -36.49 33.31
N ARG A 127 22.24 -37.56 32.71
CA ARG A 127 23.06 -37.47 31.49
C ARG A 127 22.23 -37.03 30.28
N GLN A 128 21.00 -37.55 30.15
CA GLN A 128 20.08 -37.17 29.09
C GLN A 128 19.58 -35.72 29.25
N GLN A 129 19.43 -35.26 30.50
CA GLN A 129 19.12 -33.88 30.82
C GLN A 129 20.28 -32.92 30.49
N LEU A 130 21.53 -33.34 30.72
CA LEU A 130 22.71 -32.55 30.31
C LEU A 130 22.87 -32.51 28.79
N LEU A 131 22.69 -33.63 28.08
CA LEU A 131 22.72 -33.69 26.62
C LEU A 131 21.63 -32.82 26.00
N SER A 132 20.39 -32.91 26.50
CA SER A 132 19.29 -32.05 26.04
C SER A 132 19.50 -30.59 26.41
N GLY A 133 20.17 -30.29 27.52
CA GLY A 133 20.63 -28.94 27.88
C GLY A 133 21.65 -28.40 26.87
N THR A 134 22.62 -29.21 26.48
CA THR A 134 23.63 -28.87 25.44
C THR A 134 22.97 -28.65 24.08
N ASP A 135 22.07 -29.53 23.64
CA ASP A 135 21.37 -29.40 22.36
C ASP A 135 20.51 -28.14 22.31
N ARG A 136 19.86 -27.79 23.44
CA ARG A 136 19.09 -26.55 23.56
C ARG A 136 20.00 -25.32 23.48
N LEU A 137 21.16 -25.35 24.14
CA LEU A 137 22.15 -24.28 24.09
C LEU A 137 22.72 -24.10 22.67
N ASP A 138 23.03 -25.19 21.98
CA ASP A 138 23.58 -25.14 20.62
C ASP A 138 22.56 -24.56 19.63
N ARG A 139 21.31 -25.03 19.69
CA ARG A 139 20.20 -24.44 18.91
C ARG A 139 19.96 -22.97 19.25
N SER A 140 20.02 -22.59 20.52
CA SER A 140 19.88 -21.19 20.95
C SER A 140 21.02 -20.34 20.37
N THR A 141 22.25 -20.84 20.42
CA THR A 141 23.43 -20.18 19.87
C THR A 141 23.32 -20.00 18.36
N GLN A 142 22.86 -21.02 17.64
CA GLN A 142 22.64 -20.95 16.20
C GLN A 142 21.53 -19.95 15.84
N ARG A 143 20.44 -19.91 16.62
CA ARG A 143 19.39 -18.90 16.47
C ARG A 143 19.91 -17.49 16.71
N LEU A 144 20.71 -17.27 17.76
CA LEU A 144 21.32 -15.97 18.03
C LEU A 144 22.24 -15.51 16.89
N LYS A 145 23.04 -16.41 16.32
CA LYS A 145 23.88 -16.09 15.15
C LYS A 145 23.03 -15.73 13.93
N ALA A 146 21.94 -16.46 13.69
CA ALA A 146 21.01 -16.15 12.62
C ALA A 146 20.30 -14.80 12.84
N SER A 147 19.85 -14.52 14.07
CA SER A 147 19.28 -13.22 14.44
C SER A 147 20.27 -12.07 14.26
N GLN A 148 21.54 -12.26 14.61
CA GLN A 148 22.57 -11.25 14.39
C GLN A 148 22.82 -10.99 12.90
N ALA A 149 22.87 -12.05 12.09
CA ALA A 149 23.02 -11.91 10.64
C ALA A 149 21.84 -11.16 10.02
N LEU A 150 20.62 -11.53 10.40
CA LEU A 150 19.39 -10.85 9.97
C LEU A 150 19.34 -9.39 10.43
N ALA A 151 19.77 -9.10 11.66
CA ALA A 151 19.84 -7.74 12.18
C ALA A 151 20.83 -6.88 11.38
N ASN A 152 22.02 -7.41 11.07
CA ASN A 152 23.01 -6.71 10.25
C ASN A 152 22.49 -6.47 8.82
N GLU A 153 21.79 -7.44 8.23
CA GLU A 153 21.16 -7.28 6.91
C GLU A 153 20.07 -6.21 6.95
N THR A 154 19.26 -6.20 8.01
CA THR A 154 18.21 -5.19 8.24
C THR A 154 18.81 -3.80 8.41
N GLU A 155 19.94 -3.68 9.13
CA GLU A 155 20.67 -2.41 9.25
C GLU A 155 21.18 -1.93 7.89
N GLY A 156 21.70 -2.83 7.05
CA GLY A 156 22.09 -2.51 5.68
C GLY A 156 20.95 -1.97 4.83
N ILE A 157 19.80 -2.67 4.83
CA ILE A 157 18.59 -2.23 4.12
C ILE A 157 18.11 -0.86 4.66
N GLY A 158 18.17 -0.66 5.97
CA GLY A 158 17.83 0.60 6.61
C GLY A 158 18.73 1.76 6.14
N ALA A 159 20.04 1.53 6.09
CA ALA A 159 21.01 2.51 5.60
C ALA A 159 20.75 2.88 4.13
N ASP A 160 20.51 1.89 3.27
CA ASP A 160 20.18 2.11 1.85
C ASP A 160 18.85 2.86 1.69
N THR A 161 17.85 2.55 2.52
CA THR A 161 16.57 3.25 2.53
C THR A 161 16.75 4.72 2.91
N LEU A 162 17.54 5.02 3.95
CA LEU A 162 17.86 6.39 4.34
C LEU A 162 18.61 7.15 3.24
N ALA A 163 19.57 6.50 2.57
CA ALA A 163 20.27 7.08 1.43
C ALA A 163 19.33 7.38 0.25
N ASN A 164 18.39 6.49 -0.04
CA ASN A 164 17.35 6.67 -1.05
C ASN A 164 16.43 7.84 -0.71
N LEU A 165 15.96 7.94 0.54
CA LEU A 165 15.13 9.06 0.99
C LEU A 165 15.87 10.39 0.87
N GLY A 166 17.17 10.42 1.18
CA GLY A 166 18.02 11.59 0.95
C GLY A 166 18.04 12.02 -0.52
N ARG A 167 18.28 11.08 -1.44
CA ARG A 167 18.22 11.35 -2.90
C ARG A 167 16.84 11.82 -3.36
N GLN A 168 15.78 11.18 -2.89
CA GLN A 168 14.41 11.57 -3.24
C GLN A 168 14.08 13.00 -2.78
N ARG A 169 14.53 13.37 -1.57
CA ARG A 169 14.38 14.73 -1.07
C ARG A 169 15.06 15.75 -1.98
N GLU A 170 16.29 15.48 -2.41
CA GLU A 170 17.02 16.37 -3.32
C GLU A 170 16.31 16.51 -4.68
N VAL A 171 15.74 15.43 -5.21
CA VAL A 171 14.91 15.48 -6.43
C VAL A 171 13.66 16.35 -6.24
N ILE A 172 12.98 16.24 -5.09
CA ILE A 172 11.80 17.06 -4.77
C ILE A 172 12.20 18.54 -4.63
N GLU A 173 13.29 18.84 -3.93
CA GLU A 173 13.79 20.20 -3.75
C GLU A 173 14.14 20.83 -5.11
N HIS A 174 14.86 20.12 -5.99
CA HIS A 174 15.16 20.59 -7.34
C HIS A 174 13.92 20.75 -8.22
N THR A 175 12.95 19.84 -8.13
CA THR A 175 11.70 19.96 -8.89
C THR A 175 10.91 21.19 -8.46
N ARG A 176 10.88 21.47 -7.15
CA ARG A 176 10.24 22.64 -6.58
C ARG A 176 10.93 23.93 -7.03
N GLU A 177 12.25 23.97 -7.03
CA GLU A 177 13.03 25.12 -7.51
C GLU A 177 12.76 25.40 -9.00
N ARG A 178 12.81 24.36 -9.85
CA ARG A 178 12.47 24.48 -11.28
C ARG A 178 11.03 24.94 -11.51
N MET A 179 10.08 24.48 -10.70
CA MET A 179 8.68 24.92 -10.78
C MET A 179 8.56 26.42 -10.48
N LEU A 180 9.20 26.90 -9.41
CA LEU A 180 9.22 28.33 -9.05
C LEU A 180 9.87 29.18 -10.16
N GLU A 181 10.94 28.68 -10.79
CA GLU A 181 11.57 29.36 -11.93
C GLU A 181 10.63 29.39 -13.16
N SER A 182 9.93 28.29 -13.43
CA SER A 182 8.96 28.19 -14.53
C SER A 182 7.78 29.16 -14.36
N GLU A 183 7.27 29.36 -13.14
CA GLU A 183 6.24 30.37 -12.86
C GLU A 183 6.70 31.78 -13.27
N GLY A 184 7.98 32.11 -13.06
CA GLY A 184 8.57 33.38 -13.48
C GLY A 184 8.64 33.57 -15.00
N TYR A 185 8.98 32.52 -15.76
CA TYR A 185 8.99 32.59 -17.23
C TYR A 185 7.59 32.70 -17.82
N VAL A 186 6.59 32.05 -17.20
CA VAL A 186 5.18 32.15 -17.62
C VAL A 186 4.67 33.58 -17.45
N ASP A 187 4.92 34.22 -16.31
CA ASP A 187 4.47 35.61 -16.08
C ASP A 187 5.13 36.59 -17.07
N ARG A 188 6.44 36.43 -17.32
CA ARG A 188 7.15 37.25 -18.33
C ARG A 188 6.59 37.01 -19.73
N SER A 189 6.26 35.77 -20.08
CA SER A 189 5.67 35.41 -21.37
C SER A 189 4.27 36.03 -21.53
N VAL A 190 3.41 35.96 -20.50
CA VAL A 190 2.09 36.61 -20.51
C VAL A 190 2.21 38.12 -20.64
N LYS A 191 3.18 38.75 -19.96
CA LYS A 191 3.43 40.20 -20.07
C LYS A 191 3.84 40.61 -21.48
N THR A 192 4.73 39.85 -22.12
CA THR A 192 5.14 40.12 -23.52
C THR A 192 4.00 39.92 -24.50
N LEU A 193 3.21 38.84 -24.35
CA LEU A 193 2.03 38.57 -25.16
C LEU A 193 0.97 39.68 -25.03
N ARG A 194 0.68 40.15 -23.80
CA ARG A 194 -0.20 41.31 -23.57
C ARG A 194 0.31 42.58 -24.26
N GLY A 195 1.63 42.81 -24.24
CA GLY A 195 2.26 43.92 -24.96
C GLY A 195 2.05 43.85 -26.48
N MET A 196 2.23 42.66 -27.07
CA MET A 196 1.99 42.43 -28.50
C MET A 196 0.50 42.58 -28.86
N ALA A 197 -0.40 42.04 -28.03
CA ALA A 197 -1.84 42.14 -28.24
C ALA A 197 -2.33 43.61 -28.23
N ARG A 198 -1.80 44.44 -27.31
CA ARG A 198 -2.14 45.87 -27.25
C ARG A 198 -1.66 46.61 -28.51
N ARG A 199 -0.41 46.38 -28.94
CA ARG A 199 0.14 46.96 -30.18
C ARG A 199 -0.68 46.56 -31.41
N MET A 200 -1.07 45.28 -31.49
CA MET A 200 -1.91 44.76 -32.57
C MET A 200 -3.29 45.45 -32.60
N ALA A 201 -3.93 45.60 -31.43
CA ALA A 201 -5.22 46.31 -31.34
C ALA A 201 -5.10 47.78 -31.76
N THR A 202 -4.07 48.50 -31.28
CA THR A 202 -3.82 49.89 -31.68
C THR A 202 -3.62 50.02 -33.19
N ASN A 203 -2.78 49.16 -33.79
CA ASN A 203 -2.57 49.17 -35.23
C ASN A 203 -3.88 48.92 -36.00
N ARG A 204 -4.71 47.99 -35.53
CA ARG A 204 -6.01 47.68 -36.15
C ARG A 204 -6.97 48.87 -36.08
N VAL A 205 -7.02 49.57 -34.96
CA VAL A 205 -7.84 50.79 -34.79
C VAL A 205 -7.36 51.91 -35.71
N ILE A 206 -6.04 52.14 -35.81
CA ILE A 206 -5.45 53.15 -36.70
C ILE A 206 -5.81 52.85 -38.16
N THR A 207 -5.68 51.60 -38.60
CA THR A 207 -6.03 51.21 -39.96
C THR A 207 -7.51 51.46 -40.27
N ILE A 208 -8.42 51.12 -39.35
CA ILE A 208 -9.86 51.38 -39.53
C ILE A 208 -10.11 52.89 -39.63
N ALA A 209 -9.48 53.71 -38.78
CA ALA A 209 -9.63 55.16 -38.81
C ALA A 209 -9.13 55.79 -40.14
N ILE A 210 -8.02 55.31 -40.70
CA ILE A 210 -7.53 55.80 -41.99
C ILE A 210 -8.53 55.45 -43.12
N ILE A 211 -9.05 54.23 -43.13
CA ILE A 211 -10.04 53.80 -44.14
C ILE A 211 -11.31 54.64 -44.05
N THR A 212 -11.84 54.90 -42.85
CA THR A 212 -13.06 55.70 -42.69
C THR A 212 -12.86 57.14 -43.15
N VAL A 213 -11.72 57.76 -42.83
CA VAL A 213 -11.38 59.11 -43.30
C VAL A 213 -11.30 59.16 -44.83
N LEU A 214 -10.65 58.18 -45.47
CA LEU A 214 -10.58 58.12 -46.94
C LEU A 214 -11.96 58.00 -47.60
N VAL A 215 -12.84 57.17 -47.05
CA VAL A 215 -14.22 57.01 -47.55
C VAL A 215 -15.00 58.33 -47.44
N ILE A 216 -14.90 59.02 -46.30
CA ILE A 216 -15.55 60.33 -46.11
C ILE A 216 -15.04 61.35 -47.14
N LEU A 217 -13.73 61.38 -47.39
CA LEU A 217 -13.11 62.29 -48.36
C LEU A 217 -13.60 62.02 -49.79
N ILE A 218 -13.68 60.74 -50.18
CA ILE A 218 -14.23 60.33 -51.49
C ILE A 218 -15.69 60.80 -51.63
N ILE A 219 -16.53 60.57 -50.61
CA ILE A 219 -17.92 61.01 -50.62
C ILE A 219 -18.02 62.54 -50.73
N ALA A 220 -17.20 63.28 -49.97
CA ALA A 220 -17.18 64.73 -50.01
C ALA A 220 -16.80 65.27 -51.40
N VAL A 221 -15.81 64.67 -52.07
CA VAL A 221 -15.41 65.04 -53.44
C VAL A 221 -16.52 64.76 -54.43
N ILE A 222 -17.19 63.61 -54.33
CA ILE A 222 -18.33 63.27 -55.19
C ILE A 222 -19.44 64.31 -55.02
N VAL A 223 -19.84 64.62 -53.79
CA VAL A 223 -20.88 65.64 -53.51
C VAL A 223 -20.48 67.01 -54.06
N SER A 224 -19.21 67.41 -53.91
CA SER A 224 -18.70 68.68 -54.43
C SER A 224 -18.61 68.74 -55.95
N LYS A 225 -18.48 67.59 -56.64
CA LYS A 225 -18.42 67.53 -58.11
C LYS A 225 -19.81 67.52 -58.75
N PHE A 226 -20.79 66.95 -58.07
CA PHE A 226 -22.18 66.84 -58.54
C PHE A 226 -23.10 67.97 -58.05
N ARG A 227 -22.59 68.89 -57.23
CA ARG A 227 -23.17 70.22 -56.98
C ARG A 227 -22.48 71.26 -57.83
#